data_AF-A0A1T5ETE1-F1
#
_entry.id   AF-A0A1T5ETE1-F1
#
_cell.length_a   1.000
_cell.length_b   1.000
_cell.length_c   1.000
_cell.angle_alpha   90.00
_cell.angle_beta   90.00
_cell.angle_gamma   90.00
#
_symmetry.space_group_name_H-M   'P 1'
#
loop_
_entity.id
_entity.type
_entity.pdbx_description
1 polymer ?
#
loop_
_entity_poly.entity_id
_entity_poly.type
_entity_poly.pdbx_seq_one_letter_code
_entity_poly.pdbx_strand_id
1 'polypeptide(L)'
;MTHEKDIAQEGERQLKIYQKYQRRENTPAVFFPEIRLCGKWLQDLGFACGEEVTVKYFKNKLEITLNPVAEVEPAQVRRRKR
;
A
#
# COMPACT_ATOMS: atom_id res chain seq x y z
N MET A 1 -22.97 5.76 -17.63
CA MET A 1 -22.74 4.33 -17.91
C MET A 1 -21.30 4.03 -17.54
N THR A 2 -21.07 3.67 -16.28
CA THR A 2 -19.75 3.25 -15.79
C THR A 2 -19.49 1.87 -16.35
N HIS A 3 -18.60 1.79 -17.33
CA HIS A 3 -18.08 0.51 -17.79
C HIS A 3 -17.15 -0.02 -16.69
N GLU A 4 -17.70 -0.86 -15.81
CA GLU A 4 -16.91 -1.79 -15.01
C GLU A 4 -16.20 -2.70 -16.02
N LYS A 5 -14.97 -2.33 -16.35
CA LYS A 5 -14.10 -3.13 -17.19
C LYS A 5 -13.73 -4.34 -16.35
N ASP A 6 -14.19 -5.52 -16.78
CA ASP A 6 -13.68 -6.81 -16.30
C ASP A 6 -12.15 -6.79 -16.41
N ILE A 7 -11.50 -6.51 -15.30
CA ILE A 7 -10.06 -6.69 -15.16
C ILE A 7 -9.87 -8.20 -15.12
N ALA A 8 -9.03 -8.72 -16.02
CA ALA A 8 -8.66 -10.12 -16.01
C ALA A 8 -8.22 -10.50 -14.59
N GLN A 9 -8.97 -11.42 -14.00
CA GLN A 9 -9.04 -11.77 -12.58
C GLN A 9 -7.67 -12.07 -11.93
N GLU A 10 -6.66 -12.46 -12.71
CA GLU A 10 -5.34 -12.86 -12.20
C GLU A 10 -4.24 -12.56 -13.24
N GLY A 11 -3.07 -12.12 -12.77
CA GLY A 11 -1.92 -11.86 -13.62
C GLY A 11 -0.63 -11.71 -12.83
N GLU A 12 0.51 -12.04 -13.45
CA GLU A 12 1.83 -11.98 -12.83
C GLU A 12 2.68 -10.87 -13.46
N ARG A 13 3.48 -10.17 -12.64
CA ARG A 13 4.48 -9.20 -13.10
C ARG A 13 5.80 -9.44 -12.40
N GLN A 14 6.86 -9.54 -13.20
CA GLN A 14 8.22 -9.58 -12.69
C GLN A 14 8.74 -8.16 -12.51
N LEU A 15 9.23 -7.87 -11.30
CA LEU A 15 9.79 -6.57 -10.95
C LEU A 15 11.24 -6.73 -10.53
N LYS A 16 12.05 -5.73 -10.86
CA LYS A 16 13.43 -5.63 -10.38
C LYS A 16 13.45 -5.03 -8.98
N ILE A 17 14.25 -5.61 -8.09
CA ILE A 17 14.59 -4.99 -6.81
C ILE A 17 15.69 -3.96 -7.06
N TYR A 18 15.40 -2.71 -6.69
CA TYR A 18 16.34 -1.60 -6.79
C TYR A 18 17.06 -1.38 -5.47
N GLN A 19 18.19 -0.66 -5.51
CA GLN A 19 18.84 -0.17 -4.30
C GLN A 19 18.37 1.25 -4.00
N LYS A 20 17.96 1.49 -2.76
CA LYS A 20 17.61 2.80 -2.23
C LYS A 20 18.70 3.28 -1.29
N TYR A 21 19.32 4.39 -1.66
CA TYR A 21 20.25 5.11 -0.81
C TYR A 21 19.51 5.75 0.35
N GLN A 22 19.94 5.46 1.59
CA GLN A 22 19.41 6.10 2.78
C GLN A 22 20.54 6.85 3.49
N ARG A 23 20.48 8.19 3.44
CA ARG A 23 21.40 9.07 4.14
C ARG A 23 21.19 8.93 5.64
N ARG A 24 22.29 8.87 6.38
CA ARG A 24 22.31 8.91 7.84
C ARG A 24 23.14 10.11 8.27
N GLU A 25 22.77 10.74 9.38
CA GLU A 25 23.35 12.01 9.81
C GLU A 25 24.78 11.84 10.36
N ASN A 26 25.03 10.77 11.12
CA ASN A 26 26.30 10.53 11.82
C ASN A 26 26.95 9.18 11.48
N THR A 27 26.55 8.53 10.37
CA THR A 27 27.11 7.24 9.94
C THR A 27 27.17 7.15 8.40
N PRO A 28 27.98 6.24 7.84
CA PRO A 28 27.98 5.98 6.41
C PRO A 28 26.57 5.65 5.91
N ALA A 29 26.26 6.16 4.73
CA ALA A 29 24.99 5.86 4.10
C ALA A 29 24.86 4.37 3.79
N VAL A 30 23.62 3.88 3.87
CA VAL A 30 23.29 2.46 3.67
C VAL A 30 22.39 2.32 2.47
N PHE A 31 22.54 1.22 1.74
CA PHE A 31 21.67 0.84 0.64
C PHE A 31 20.68 -0.23 1.09
N PHE A 32 19.39 0.00 0.86
CA PHE A 32 18.33 -0.94 1.15
C PHE A 32 17.64 -1.43 -0.12
N PRO A 33 17.10 -2.66 -0.14
CA PRO A 33 16.27 -3.10 -1.26
C PRO A 33 14.97 -2.30 -1.34
N GLU A 34 14.57 -1.91 -2.55
CA GLU A 34 13.35 -1.17 -2.87
C GLU A 34 12.58 -1.88 -3.99
N ILE A 35 11.30 -2.16 -3.75
CA ILE A 35 10.35 -2.60 -4.77
C ILE A 35 9.47 -1.41 -5.14
N ARG A 36 9.34 -1.12 -6.43
CA ARG A 36 8.52 -0.02 -6.95
C ARG A 36 7.27 -0.57 -7.64
N LEU A 37 6.11 -0.38 -7.01
CA LEU A 37 4.82 -0.66 -7.60
C LEU A 37 4.26 0.64 -8.18
N CYS A 38 4.14 0.72 -9.50
CA CYS A 38 3.63 1.91 -10.18
C CYS A 38 3.04 1.53 -11.55
N GLY A 39 2.01 2.27 -11.97
CA GLY A 39 1.42 2.18 -13.29
C GLY A 39 -0.06 1.82 -13.26
N LYS A 40 -0.68 1.87 -14.45
CA LYS A 40 -2.12 1.66 -14.63
C LYS A 40 -2.61 0.33 -14.08
N TRP A 41 -1.81 -0.72 -14.16
CA TRP A 41 -2.15 -2.03 -13.62
C TRP A 41 -2.39 -2.02 -12.10
N LEU A 42 -1.66 -1.20 -11.34
CA LEU A 42 -1.82 -1.08 -9.91
C LEU A 42 -3.10 -0.32 -9.57
N GLN A 43 -3.39 0.72 -10.35
CA GLN A 43 -4.65 1.47 -10.27
C GLN A 43 -5.86 0.60 -10.65
N ASP A 44 -5.73 -0.21 -11.70
CA ASP A 44 -6.77 -1.14 -12.15
C ASP A 44 -7.02 -2.20 -11.06
N LEU A 45 -6.01 -2.63 -10.29
CA LEU A 45 -6.19 -3.50 -9.11
C LEU A 45 -6.88 -2.83 -7.91
N GLY A 46 -7.24 -1.55 -8.02
CA GLY A 46 -7.97 -0.81 -6.98
C GLY A 46 -7.08 -0.08 -5.98
N PHE A 47 -5.76 -0.02 -6.18
CA PHE A 47 -4.89 0.79 -5.32
C PHE A 47 -4.89 2.24 -5.76
N ALA A 48 -5.37 3.13 -4.90
CA ALA A 48 -5.39 4.57 -5.14
C ALA A 48 -4.36 5.35 -4.29
N CYS A 49 -3.98 6.53 -4.76
CA CYS A 49 -3.13 7.44 -4.01
C CYS A 49 -3.85 7.95 -2.75
N GLY A 50 -3.19 7.86 -1.60
CA GLY A 50 -3.75 8.29 -0.31
C GLY A 50 -4.39 7.17 0.49
N GLU A 51 -4.53 5.98 -0.08
CA GLU A 51 -4.97 4.79 0.66
C GLU A 51 -3.82 4.17 1.45
N GLU A 52 -4.19 3.44 2.50
CA GLU A 52 -3.25 2.67 3.30
C GLU A 52 -3.27 1.20 2.88
N VAL A 53 -2.08 0.60 2.85
CA VAL A 53 -1.91 -0.81 2.55
C VAL A 53 -1.27 -1.51 3.75
N THR A 54 -1.73 -2.72 4.03
CA THR A 54 -1.03 -3.62 4.96
C THR A 54 -0.09 -4.52 4.17
N VAL A 55 1.17 -4.58 4.61
CA VAL A 55 2.18 -5.50 4.06
C VAL A 55 2.53 -6.55 5.11
N LYS A 56 2.07 -7.78 4.91
CA LYS A 56 2.50 -8.94 5.69
C LYS A 56 3.73 -9.55 5.04
N TYR A 57 4.69 -9.98 5.86
CA TYR A 57 5.93 -10.58 5.39
C TYR A 57 6.14 -11.96 5.99
N PHE A 58 6.67 -12.84 5.15
CA PHE A 58 7.12 -14.19 5.51
C PHE A 58 8.50 -14.42 4.90
N LYS A 59 9.09 -15.60 5.13
CA LYS A 59 10.32 -15.99 4.47
C LYS A 59 10.11 -15.99 2.95
N ASN A 60 10.79 -15.08 2.24
CA ASN A 60 10.77 -14.92 0.78
C ASN A 60 9.40 -14.57 0.16
N LYS A 61 8.43 -14.11 0.95
CA LYS A 61 7.09 -13.75 0.46
C LYS A 61 6.61 -12.46 1.12
N LEU A 62 5.99 -11.59 0.32
CA LEU A 62 5.26 -10.42 0.77
C LEU A 62 3.82 -10.55 0.29
N GLU A 63 2.87 -10.27 1.18
CA GLU A 63 1.45 -10.15 0.86
C GLU A 63 1.04 -8.70 1.14
N ILE A 64 0.56 -8.02 0.10
CA ILE A 64 0.13 -6.61 0.16
C ILE A 64 -1.38 -6.60 -0.01
N THR A 65 -2.08 -5.96 0.91
CA THR A 65 -3.55 -5.92 0.92
C THR A 65 -4.00 -4.50 1.21
N LEU A 66 -5.04 -4.03 0.50
CA LEU A 66 -5.70 -2.76 0.78
C LEU A 66 -6.40 -2.82 2.13
N ASN A 67 -6.18 -1.80 2.95
CA ASN A 67 -6.97 -1.65 4.17
C ASN A 67 -8.28 -0.95 3.80
N PRO A 68 -9.44 -1.58 4.04
CA PRO A 68 -10.68 -0.84 3.90
C PRO A 68 -10.67 0.32 4.88
N VAL A 69 -10.98 1.51 4.39
CA VAL A 69 -11.18 2.69 5.23
C VAL A 69 -12.31 2.35 6.19
N ALA A 70 -11.96 1.99 7.43
CA ALA A 70 -12.95 1.89 8.48
C ALA A 70 -13.49 3.31 8.67
N GLU A 71 -14.72 3.55 8.22
CA GLU A 71 -15.47 4.75 8.58
C GLU A 71 -15.35 4.90 10.10
N VAL A 72 -14.60 5.91 10.52
CA VAL A 72 -14.43 6.21 11.93
C VAL A 72 -15.79 6.69 12.41
N GLU A 73 -16.60 5.77 12.95
CA GLU A 73 -17.86 6.09 13.62
C GLU A 73 -17.58 7.26 14.59
N PRO A 74 -18.21 8.43 14.40
CA PRO A 74 -17.85 9.63 15.15
C PRO A 74 -18.04 9.35 16.64
N ALA A 75 -16.97 9.54 17.40
CA ALA A 75 -16.91 9.28 18.83
C ALA A 75 -18.16 9.85 19.53
N GLN A 76 -18.94 8.97 20.16
CA GLN A 76 -20.13 9.37 20.91
C GLN A 76 -19.72 10.31 22.05
N VAL A 77 -19.91 11.61 21.83
CA VAL A 77 -19.69 12.64 22.85
C VAL A 77 -20.68 12.37 23.98
N ARG A 78 -20.19 11.76 25.07
CA ARG A 78 -20.96 11.58 26.31
C ARG A 78 -21.37 12.96 26.83
N ARG A 79 -22.62 13.36 26.54
CA ARG A 79 -23.25 14.51 27.19
C ARG A 79 -23.33 14.23 28.68
N ARG A 80 -22.49 14.91 29.47
CA ARG A 80 -22.64 14.99 30.93
C ARG A 80 -23.97 15.69 31.21
N LYS A 81 -24.95 14.95 31.73
CA LYS A 81 -26.15 15.55 32.34
C LYS A 81 -25.70 16.34 33.58
N ARG A 82 -26.02 17.64 33.59
CA ARG A 82 -26.02 18.49 34.78
C ARG A 82 -27.41 18.52 35.36
#